data_AF-A0A847VDM3-F1
#
_entry.id   AF-A0A847VDM3-F1
#
_cell.length_a   1.000
_cell.length_b   1.000
_cell.length_c   1.000
_cell.angle_alpha   90.00
_cell.angle_beta   90.00
_cell.angle_gamma   90.00
#
_symmetry.space_group_name_H-M   'P 1'
#
loop_
_entity.id
_entity.type
_entity.pdbx_description
1 polymer ?
#
loop_
_entity_poly.entity_id
_entity_poly.type
_entity_poly.pdbx_seq_one_letter_code
_entity_poly.pdbx_strand_id
1 'polypeptide(L)'
;MKLKLTKNNTIIFIVSIVGLSFILGFLVWRVNQKETVAPIEGEAGGGAGACCDPNVGCTAGWKCVSKSCDETESAIPCTAGASDCDTCGTGFRCRVLTSPSTSVCVNASTHTCKVTTTHTCMRESPDDPPSEGDCKNVQCEWPIVLMSGRNDPSQELCRCEPCTGKKAGNPWSCTGNPPTCNPSGCPSGYESCGTSVSHESGNDCKKNRSVYCVTYHPDCNNPSYIYRYCKPIKEDEKNICTGGAWEVKPADTIDYGKAIPFKVKNTDVDGVEADSRSAKLCTGSVSKCTSGSTKSTTLSSNIISGTLTGLAPGTYTLTVSWKDGKGNSGSACEKTTTFTVSESPVNPDWSVSKSVIGECIDEDTPNPSAILRYTIKVKNTGSGAGNITRIEDSIEYNGDVFPSGLQSSNIQPSGSYSSSKTTWGSASFNPNEEKIYSYDVIVSKEYFGLYDNTVTVIVAEGDNLQASATIEINCLEKSPEEPIPEDTPPETGIFDTTLGRLFGGIFLVVIGVIIYSLPSGIFVIKPKPINYKYRDKFEKKMKEK
;
A
#
# COMPACT_ATOMS: atom_id res chain seq x y z
N MET A 1 -35.16 -26.66 -22.57
CA MET A 1 -35.30 -28.07 -22.12
C MET A 1 -34.78 -28.14 -20.69
N LYS A 2 -35.65 -28.23 -19.66
CA LYS A 2 -35.24 -28.29 -18.25
C LYS A 2 -34.95 -29.74 -17.88
N LEU A 3 -33.69 -30.14 -17.92
CA LEU A 3 -33.23 -31.47 -17.47
C LEU A 3 -33.31 -31.54 -15.94
N LYS A 4 -34.30 -32.27 -15.41
CA LYS A 4 -34.36 -32.63 -13.98
C LYS A 4 -33.35 -33.75 -13.72
N LEU A 5 -32.17 -33.38 -13.22
CA LEU A 5 -31.14 -34.32 -12.77
C LEU A 5 -31.55 -34.94 -11.43
N THR A 6 -31.77 -36.25 -11.42
CA THR A 6 -31.94 -37.04 -10.19
C THR A 6 -30.57 -37.31 -9.55
N LYS A 7 -30.55 -37.54 -8.24
CA LYS A 7 -29.32 -37.63 -7.42
C LYS A 7 -28.27 -38.62 -7.95
N ASN A 8 -28.69 -39.68 -8.65
CA ASN A 8 -27.79 -40.66 -9.27
C ASN A 8 -27.19 -40.18 -10.60
N ASN A 9 -27.88 -39.32 -11.35
CA ASN A 9 -27.36 -38.78 -12.60
C ASN A 9 -26.31 -37.67 -12.37
N THR A 10 -26.37 -36.99 -11.23
CA THR A 10 -25.37 -35.99 -10.85
C THR A 10 -23.97 -36.61 -10.68
N ILE A 11 -23.90 -37.82 -10.12
CA ILE A 11 -22.61 -38.52 -9.91
C ILE A 11 -21.99 -38.90 -11.25
N ILE A 12 -22.79 -39.43 -12.18
CA ILE A 12 -22.31 -39.81 -13.52
C ILE A 12 -21.79 -38.57 -14.27
N PHE A 13 -22.50 -37.45 -14.17
CA PHE A 13 -22.09 -36.21 -14.84
C PHE A 13 -20.77 -35.66 -14.30
N ILE A 14 -20.56 -35.72 -12.99
CA ILE A 14 -19.30 -35.27 -12.36
C ILE A 14 -18.14 -36.19 -12.80
N VAL A 15 -18.33 -37.51 -12.81
CA VAL A 15 -17.29 -38.46 -13.24
C VAL A 15 -16.92 -38.25 -14.71
N SER A 16 -17.89 -38.00 -15.60
CA SER A 16 -17.61 -37.72 -17.01
C SER A 16 -16.83 -36.41 -17.22
N ILE A 17 -17.15 -35.34 -16.47
CA ILE A 17 -16.44 -34.06 -16.56
C ILE A 17 -15.00 -34.20 -16.05
N VAL A 18 -14.78 -34.93 -14.96
CA VAL A 18 -13.43 -35.18 -14.43
C VAL A 18 -12.61 -36.02 -15.42
N GLY A 19 -13.21 -37.07 -15.99
CA GLY A 19 -12.54 -37.91 -17.00
C GLY A 19 -12.13 -37.13 -18.25
N LEU A 20 -13.02 -36.30 -18.79
CA LEU A 20 -12.70 -35.45 -19.95
C LEU A 20 -11.63 -34.40 -19.63
N SER A 21 -11.62 -33.84 -18.42
CA SER A 21 -10.61 -32.88 -17.99
C SER A 21 -9.21 -33.49 -17.89
N PHE A 22 -9.11 -34.74 -17.43
CA PHE A 22 -7.82 -35.47 -17.40
C PHE A 22 -7.28 -35.76 -18.80
N ILE A 23 -8.15 -36.16 -19.75
CA ILE A 23 -7.74 -36.42 -21.13
C ILE A 23 -7.26 -35.14 -21.81
N LEU A 24 -7.98 -34.02 -21.63
CA LEU A 24 -7.57 -32.72 -22.14
C LEU A 24 -6.25 -32.25 -21.53
N GLY A 25 -6.07 -32.43 -20.21
CA GLY A 25 -4.81 -32.11 -19.53
C GLY A 25 -3.63 -32.93 -20.06
N PHE A 26 -3.83 -34.22 -20.33
CA PHE A 26 -2.79 -35.09 -20.90
C PHE A 26 -2.39 -34.68 -22.31
N LEU A 27 -3.35 -34.28 -23.16
CA LEU A 27 -3.07 -33.81 -24.52
C LEU A 27 -2.30 -32.48 -24.51
N VAL A 28 -2.68 -31.53 -23.65
CA VAL A 28 -1.97 -30.25 -23.50
C VAL A 28 -0.54 -30.46 -22.98
N TRP A 29 -0.36 -31.40 -22.04
CA TRP A 29 0.96 -31.75 -21.52
C TRP A 29 1.87 -32.39 -22.60
N ARG A 30 1.31 -33.26 -23.47
CA ARG A 30 2.04 -33.88 -24.59
C ARG A 30 2.50 -32.87 -25.64
N VAL A 31 1.69 -31.86 -25.93
CA VAL A 31 2.01 -30.85 -26.97
C VAL A 31 3.04 -29.82 -26.47
N ASN A 32 3.20 -29.66 -25.17
CA ASN A 32 4.10 -28.65 -24.58
C ASN A 32 5.47 -29.20 -24.14
N GLN A 33 5.89 -30.36 -24.67
CA GLN A 33 7.28 -30.81 -24.47
C GLN A 33 8.19 -30.14 -25.50
N LYS A 34 9.24 -29.46 -25.04
CA LYS A 34 10.29 -28.91 -25.91
C LYS A 34 10.96 -30.03 -26.70
N GLU A 35 11.04 -29.88 -28.01
CA GLU A 35 11.75 -30.78 -28.90
C GLU A 35 13.22 -30.90 -28.48
N THR A 36 13.65 -32.14 -28.20
CA THR A 36 15.04 -32.54 -28.08
C THR A 36 15.63 -32.70 -29.48
N VAL A 37 16.42 -31.71 -29.91
CA VAL A 37 17.23 -31.77 -31.13
C VAL A 37 18.44 -32.69 -30.93
N ALA A 38 18.54 -33.73 -31.75
CA ALA A 38 19.77 -34.47 -32.00
C ALA A 38 20.64 -33.72 -33.04
N PRO A 39 21.98 -33.86 -33.03
CA PRO A 39 22.87 -33.00 -33.79
C PRO A 39 23.22 -33.60 -35.15
N ILE A 40 22.73 -32.99 -36.23
CA ILE A 40 23.27 -33.09 -37.60
C ILE A 40 22.81 -31.79 -38.31
N GLU A 41 23.54 -31.00 -39.10
CA GLU A 41 24.65 -31.10 -40.07
C GLU A 41 25.29 -29.68 -40.16
N GLY A 42 26.42 -29.35 -40.77
CA GLY A 42 27.34 -30.03 -41.67
C GLY A 42 28.27 -29.00 -42.33
N GLU A 43 29.35 -29.46 -42.96
CA GLU A 43 30.00 -28.77 -44.09
C GLU A 43 30.57 -29.85 -45.03
N ALA A 44 30.08 -29.88 -46.26
CA ALA A 44 30.65 -30.63 -47.38
C ALA A 44 30.70 -29.70 -48.58
N GLY A 45 31.88 -29.61 -49.21
CA GLY A 45 32.04 -28.96 -50.51
C GLY A 45 33.50 -28.79 -50.91
N GLY A 46 34.01 -29.67 -51.77
CA GLY A 46 35.21 -29.40 -52.57
C GLY A 46 36.13 -30.60 -52.79
N GLY A 47 35.76 -31.50 -53.71
CA GLY A 47 36.69 -32.47 -54.27
C GLY A 47 37.41 -31.91 -55.51
N ALA A 48 38.73 -32.07 -55.58
CA ALA A 48 39.50 -32.26 -56.81
C ALA A 48 40.99 -32.52 -56.49
N GLY A 49 41.57 -33.55 -57.09
CA GLY A 49 43.01 -33.59 -57.42
C GLY A 49 43.90 -34.46 -56.54
N ALA A 50 44.21 -35.66 -57.04
CA ALA A 50 45.15 -36.60 -56.46
C ALA A 50 46.63 -36.32 -56.84
N CYS A 51 47.53 -36.84 -56.00
CA CYS A 51 48.90 -37.32 -56.29
C CYS A 51 50.01 -36.32 -56.69
N CYS A 52 51.06 -36.25 -55.84
CA CYS A 52 52.46 -36.16 -56.29
C CYS A 52 53.30 -37.19 -55.50
N ASP A 53 53.59 -38.31 -56.16
CA ASP A 53 54.62 -39.28 -55.78
C ASP A 53 55.99 -38.71 -56.22
N PRO A 54 57.05 -38.75 -55.38
CA PRO A 54 58.38 -38.26 -55.74
C PRO A 54 59.06 -39.02 -56.91
N ASN A 55 58.46 -40.08 -57.45
CA ASN A 55 59.02 -40.89 -58.54
C ASN A 55 58.48 -40.56 -59.95
N VAL A 56 57.61 -39.56 -60.12
CA VAL A 56 57.04 -39.20 -61.44
C VAL A 56 57.19 -37.70 -61.68
N GLY A 57 58.19 -37.30 -62.47
CA GLY A 57 58.50 -35.89 -62.77
C GLY A 57 57.49 -35.17 -63.69
N CYS A 58 57.56 -33.83 -63.80
CA CYS A 58 56.74 -33.02 -64.72
C CYS A 58 57.00 -33.49 -66.19
N THR A 59 56.00 -33.39 -67.06
CA THR A 59 56.14 -33.66 -68.51
C THR A 59 57.15 -32.72 -69.16
N ALA A 60 57.76 -33.17 -70.26
CA ALA A 60 58.81 -32.45 -70.98
C ALA A 60 58.42 -31.00 -71.28
N GLY A 61 59.18 -30.05 -70.73
CA GLY A 61 58.96 -28.60 -70.86
C GLY A 61 58.79 -27.84 -69.54
N TRP A 62 58.51 -28.53 -68.42
CA TRP A 62 58.16 -27.90 -67.14
C TRP A 62 59.12 -28.33 -66.00
N LYS A 63 59.55 -27.41 -65.11
CA LYS A 63 60.38 -27.71 -63.91
C LYS A 63 59.62 -27.48 -62.61
N CYS A 64 59.78 -28.39 -61.64
CA CYS A 64 59.06 -28.41 -60.35
C CYS A 64 59.68 -27.45 -59.32
N VAL A 65 58.89 -26.54 -58.74
CA VAL A 65 59.31 -25.58 -57.71
C VAL A 65 58.37 -25.67 -56.52
N SER A 66 58.76 -26.40 -55.48
CA SER A 66 58.19 -26.53 -54.10
C SER A 66 56.66 -26.62 -53.88
N LYS A 67 55.82 -26.52 -54.92
CA LYS A 67 54.37 -26.77 -55.04
C LYS A 67 53.77 -26.41 -56.43
N SER A 68 54.51 -25.98 -57.45
CA SER A 68 54.02 -25.82 -58.85
C SER A 68 55.14 -25.89 -59.91
N CYS A 69 54.83 -26.15 -61.19
CA CYS A 69 55.82 -26.09 -62.30
C CYS A 69 55.73 -24.71 -63.04
N ASP A 70 56.85 -24.07 -63.44
CA ASP A 70 56.94 -22.71 -64.05
C ASP A 70 57.98 -22.63 -65.21
N GLU A 71 57.84 -21.68 -66.15
CA GLU A 71 58.43 -21.67 -67.52
C GLU A 71 59.27 -20.42 -67.93
N THR A 72 59.99 -19.70 -67.04
CA THR A 72 60.74 -18.49 -67.50
C THR A 72 62.25 -18.49 -67.24
N GLU A 73 63.00 -18.31 -68.33
CA GLU A 73 64.46 -18.31 -68.51
C GLU A 73 65.12 -16.96 -68.15
N SER A 74 66.39 -17.00 -67.70
CA SER A 74 67.44 -16.01 -68.04
C SER A 74 68.82 -16.48 -67.57
N ALA A 75 69.68 -16.99 -68.47
CA ALA A 75 71.14 -16.97 -68.29
C ALA A 75 71.91 -17.10 -69.63
N ILE A 76 72.88 -16.18 -69.81
CA ILE A 76 73.89 -16.05 -70.88
C ILE A 76 75.23 -16.67 -70.37
N PRO A 77 76.18 -17.12 -71.24
CA PRO A 77 77.07 -18.24 -70.94
C PRO A 77 78.36 -17.88 -70.18
N CYS A 78 78.92 -18.85 -69.45
CA CYS A 78 80.23 -18.75 -68.81
C CYS A 78 81.32 -19.49 -69.59
N THR A 79 82.39 -18.77 -69.94
CA THR A 79 83.71 -19.27 -70.28
C THR A 79 84.49 -19.72 -69.03
N ALA A 80 85.35 -20.71 -69.20
CA ALA A 80 85.98 -21.51 -68.15
C ALA A 80 87.19 -20.89 -67.43
N GLY A 81 87.39 -21.29 -66.17
CA GLY A 81 88.72 -21.63 -65.62
C GLY A 81 89.23 -20.77 -64.45
N ALA A 82 89.31 -21.36 -63.25
CA ALA A 82 90.47 -21.26 -62.32
C ALA A 82 90.16 -21.98 -60.99
N SER A 83 91.05 -22.90 -60.61
CA SER A 83 91.14 -23.60 -59.32
C SER A 83 92.14 -22.88 -58.39
N ASP A 84 91.91 -23.01 -57.08
CA ASP A 84 92.82 -22.76 -55.92
C ASP A 84 92.54 -21.54 -55.02
N CYS A 85 92.28 -21.83 -53.74
CA CYS A 85 91.98 -20.90 -52.63
C CYS A 85 93.24 -20.61 -51.80
N ASP A 86 94.05 -19.61 -52.15
CA ASP A 86 95.25 -19.25 -51.38
C ASP A 86 95.31 -17.78 -50.88
N THR A 87 94.20 -17.04 -50.88
CA THR A 87 94.18 -15.66 -50.34
C THR A 87 92.85 -15.28 -49.66
N CYS A 88 92.77 -15.37 -48.33
CA CYS A 88 91.87 -14.48 -47.57
C CYS A 88 92.57 -13.12 -47.45
N GLY A 89 91.92 -12.03 -47.92
CA GLY A 89 92.47 -10.67 -47.80
C GLY A 89 92.70 -10.22 -46.35
N THR A 90 93.51 -9.18 -46.16
CA THR A 90 93.82 -8.57 -44.85
C THR A 90 92.55 -8.32 -44.03
N GLY A 91 92.51 -8.82 -42.78
CA GLY A 91 91.37 -8.72 -41.86
C GLY A 91 90.50 -9.99 -41.76
N PHE A 92 90.90 -11.10 -42.39
CA PHE A 92 90.22 -12.39 -42.30
C PHE A 92 91.20 -13.56 -42.09
N ARG A 93 90.75 -14.61 -41.38
CA ARG A 93 91.52 -15.87 -41.15
C ARG A 93 90.74 -17.13 -41.52
N CYS A 94 91.44 -18.14 -42.04
CA CYS A 94 90.92 -19.47 -42.41
C CYS A 94 90.79 -20.40 -41.17
N ARG A 95 89.67 -21.13 -41.03
CA ARG A 95 89.46 -22.14 -39.96
C ARG A 95 88.91 -23.47 -40.48
N VAL A 96 89.46 -24.58 -39.97
CA VAL A 96 89.10 -25.99 -40.28
C VAL A 96 87.88 -26.46 -39.47
N LEU A 97 86.91 -27.10 -40.12
CA LEU A 97 85.73 -27.74 -39.49
C LEU A 97 85.99 -29.25 -39.27
N THR A 98 85.67 -29.76 -38.08
CA THR A 98 86.04 -31.10 -37.60
C THR A 98 84.96 -32.17 -37.83
N SER A 99 84.62 -32.48 -39.08
CA SER A 99 83.90 -33.72 -39.48
C SER A 99 83.88 -33.92 -41.01
N PRO A 100 84.59 -34.93 -41.57
CA PRO A 100 84.60 -35.15 -43.02
C PRO A 100 83.55 -36.20 -43.43
N SER A 101 82.79 -35.92 -44.48
CA SER A 101 82.08 -36.95 -45.26
C SER A 101 82.30 -36.71 -46.74
N THR A 102 82.62 -37.79 -47.44
CA THR A 102 82.89 -37.92 -48.87
C THR A 102 81.70 -37.52 -49.75
N SER A 103 81.96 -36.99 -50.95
CA SER A 103 81.19 -37.33 -52.16
C SER A 103 81.84 -36.82 -53.45
N VAL A 104 81.66 -37.64 -54.49
CA VAL A 104 82.01 -37.48 -55.90
C VAL A 104 81.00 -36.56 -56.60
N CYS A 105 81.42 -35.91 -57.70
CA CYS A 105 80.68 -34.91 -58.46
C CYS A 105 79.41 -35.43 -59.17
N VAL A 106 78.30 -34.68 -59.08
CA VAL A 106 77.16 -34.78 -60.00
C VAL A 106 76.60 -33.36 -60.26
N ASN A 107 76.70 -32.91 -61.51
CA ASN A 107 75.90 -31.83 -62.12
C ASN A 107 76.37 -30.35 -61.96
N ALA A 108 76.57 -29.67 -63.10
CA ALA A 108 77.07 -28.31 -63.25
C ALA A 108 75.99 -27.20 -63.23
N SER A 109 74.75 -27.50 -62.81
CA SER A 109 73.59 -26.58 -62.95
C SER A 109 73.11 -25.87 -61.68
N THR A 110 73.66 -26.17 -60.49
CA THR A 110 73.16 -25.64 -59.20
C THR A 110 74.16 -24.81 -58.39
N HIS A 111 75.36 -24.51 -58.92
CA HIS A 111 76.43 -23.81 -58.18
C HIS A 111 76.65 -24.30 -56.73
N THR A 112 76.40 -25.59 -56.49
CA THR A 112 76.71 -26.25 -55.23
C THR A 112 78.03 -26.99 -55.38
N CYS A 113 79.14 -26.30 -55.10
CA CYS A 113 80.39 -26.96 -54.75
C CYS A 113 80.25 -27.50 -53.33
N LYS A 114 80.33 -28.82 -53.10
CA LYS A 114 80.65 -29.32 -51.78
C LYS A 114 82.16 -29.47 -51.66
N VAL A 115 82.69 -28.45 -51.00
CA VAL A 115 84.07 -28.15 -50.61
C VAL A 115 84.95 -29.38 -50.33
N THR A 116 86.11 -29.39 -50.97
CA THR A 116 87.35 -29.99 -50.45
C THR A 116 88.39 -28.86 -50.55
N THR A 117 88.42 -27.90 -49.63
CA THR A 117 89.01 -27.99 -48.28
C THR A 117 88.35 -26.99 -47.33
N THR A 118 88.25 -27.38 -46.07
CA THR A 118 87.56 -26.74 -44.95
C THR A 118 88.13 -25.38 -44.53
N HIS A 119 87.84 -24.30 -45.27
CA HIS A 119 88.23 -22.96 -44.83
C HIS A 119 87.19 -21.90 -45.22
N THR A 120 86.76 -21.10 -44.25
CA THR A 120 85.93 -19.90 -44.45
C THR A 120 86.60 -18.68 -43.81
N CYS A 121 86.65 -17.55 -44.51
CA CYS A 121 87.23 -16.28 -44.05
C CYS A 121 86.22 -15.53 -43.13
N MET A 122 86.58 -15.19 -41.87
CA MET A 122 85.75 -14.36 -40.96
C MET A 122 86.41 -13.01 -40.62
N ARG A 123 85.63 -11.92 -40.54
CA ARG A 123 86.10 -10.53 -40.34
C ARG A 123 86.58 -10.28 -38.90
N GLU A 124 87.71 -9.61 -38.72
CA GLU A 124 88.17 -9.07 -37.44
C GLU A 124 87.37 -7.81 -37.06
N SER A 125 86.56 -7.87 -35.99
CA SER A 125 86.47 -6.80 -34.99
C SER A 125 85.62 -7.23 -33.78
N PRO A 126 86.16 -7.29 -32.55
CA PRO A 126 85.38 -7.47 -31.34
C PRO A 126 85.72 -6.42 -30.26
N ASP A 127 85.58 -5.12 -30.53
CA ASP A 127 85.85 -4.08 -29.51
C ASP A 127 84.81 -2.97 -29.40
N ASP A 128 83.70 -3.02 -30.14
CA ASP A 128 82.56 -2.12 -29.89
C ASP A 128 81.43 -2.89 -29.20
N PRO A 129 80.85 -2.38 -28.09
CA PRO A 129 79.56 -2.87 -27.61
C PRO A 129 78.56 -2.72 -28.76
N PRO A 130 77.58 -3.64 -28.91
CA PRO A 130 76.60 -3.51 -29.98
C PRO A 130 75.98 -2.12 -29.91
N SER A 131 75.92 -1.45 -31.05
CA SER A 131 75.18 -0.21 -31.16
C SER A 131 73.74 -0.46 -30.68
N GLU A 132 73.09 0.57 -30.15
CA GLU A 132 71.69 0.58 -29.70
C GLU A 132 70.68 -0.01 -30.72
N GLY A 133 71.13 -0.29 -31.95
CA GLY A 133 70.44 -0.97 -33.05
C GLY A 133 70.22 -2.48 -32.92
N ASP A 134 71.16 -3.24 -32.34
CA ASP A 134 71.19 -4.70 -32.56
C ASP A 134 70.29 -5.50 -31.61
N CYS A 135 69.94 -4.91 -30.46
CA CYS A 135 69.10 -5.55 -29.43
C CYS A 135 67.73 -4.87 -29.20
N LYS A 136 67.25 -4.06 -30.16
CA LYS A 136 66.03 -3.24 -30.01
C LYS A 136 64.77 -4.00 -29.59
N ASN A 137 64.71 -5.30 -29.85
CA ASN A 137 63.52 -6.12 -29.60
C ASN A 137 63.54 -6.85 -28.24
N VAL A 138 64.62 -6.73 -27.46
CA VAL A 138 64.77 -7.43 -26.17
C VAL A 138 64.69 -6.44 -25.02
N GLN A 139 63.73 -6.65 -24.12
CA GLN A 139 63.52 -5.81 -22.94
C GLN A 139 63.62 -6.67 -21.67
N CYS A 140 64.64 -6.41 -20.86
CA CYS A 140 64.90 -7.16 -19.63
C CYS A 140 64.23 -6.48 -18.44
N GLU A 141 63.46 -7.24 -17.67
CA GLU A 141 62.75 -6.72 -16.51
C GLU A 141 63.69 -6.66 -15.29
N TRP A 142 63.65 -5.53 -14.58
CA TRP A 142 64.45 -5.29 -13.38
C TRP A 142 64.30 -6.47 -12.38
N PRO A 143 65.39 -6.93 -11.74
CA PRO A 143 66.75 -6.36 -11.71
C PRO A 143 67.68 -6.84 -12.84
N ILE A 144 67.14 -7.51 -13.87
CA ILE A 144 67.91 -8.12 -14.95
C ILE A 144 68.22 -7.07 -16.02
N VAL A 145 69.48 -7.03 -16.48
CA VAL A 145 69.91 -6.10 -17.53
C VAL A 145 70.07 -6.82 -18.87
N LEU A 146 69.98 -6.05 -19.95
CA LEU A 146 70.26 -6.53 -21.30
C LEU A 146 71.77 -6.63 -21.54
N MET A 147 72.25 -7.82 -21.88
CA MET A 147 73.65 -8.10 -22.20
C MET A 147 73.77 -8.54 -23.66
N SER A 148 74.79 -8.05 -24.35
CA SER A 148 75.21 -8.62 -25.63
C SER A 148 75.88 -9.98 -25.40
N GLY A 149 75.44 -11.00 -26.14
CA GLY A 149 76.13 -12.29 -26.17
C GLY A 149 77.56 -12.13 -26.70
N ARG A 150 78.47 -13.01 -26.24
CA ARG A 150 79.79 -13.18 -26.90
C ARG A 150 79.58 -13.57 -28.35
N ASN A 151 80.60 -13.31 -29.18
CA ASN A 151 80.76 -13.68 -30.60
C ASN A 151 80.69 -15.20 -30.88
N ASP A 152 79.74 -15.92 -30.29
CA ASP A 152 79.41 -17.30 -30.59
C ASP A 152 78.29 -17.30 -31.65
N PRO A 153 78.56 -17.77 -32.88
CA PRO A 153 77.57 -17.80 -33.96
C PRO A 153 76.37 -18.75 -33.68
N SER A 154 76.39 -19.50 -32.57
CA SER A 154 75.29 -20.37 -32.15
C SER A 154 74.37 -19.76 -31.07
N GLN A 155 74.66 -18.56 -30.56
CA GLN A 155 73.88 -17.94 -29.49
C GLN A 155 73.26 -16.60 -29.93
N GLU A 156 71.97 -16.41 -29.62
CA GLU A 156 71.26 -15.14 -29.78
C GLU A 156 72.09 -13.97 -29.23
N LEU A 157 72.30 -12.95 -30.07
CA LEU A 157 73.14 -11.78 -29.81
C LEU A 157 72.75 -10.98 -28.55
N CYS A 158 71.55 -11.17 -28.01
CA CYS A 158 70.99 -10.35 -26.93
C CYS A 158 70.32 -11.24 -25.88
N ARG A 159 70.72 -11.13 -24.61
CA ARG A 159 70.19 -11.95 -23.51
C ARG A 159 69.95 -11.11 -22.25
N CYS A 160 68.96 -11.52 -21.47
CA CYS A 160 68.69 -10.91 -20.16
C CYS A 160 69.43 -11.70 -19.07
N GLU A 161 70.49 -11.12 -18.50
CA GLU A 161 71.26 -11.74 -17.41
C GLU A 161 71.22 -10.87 -16.13
N PRO A 162 71.14 -11.48 -14.95
CA PRO A 162 71.28 -10.74 -13.70
C PRO A 162 72.72 -10.22 -13.60
N CYS A 163 72.88 -8.98 -13.12
CA CYS A 163 74.20 -8.40 -12.84
C CYS A 163 74.92 -9.14 -11.70
N THR A 164 74.18 -9.82 -10.82
CA THR A 164 74.72 -10.46 -9.63
C THR A 164 75.34 -11.81 -9.97
N GLY A 165 76.68 -11.90 -9.96
CA GLY A 165 77.36 -13.20 -9.90
C GLY A 165 78.65 -13.41 -10.69
N LYS A 166 79.33 -12.39 -11.25
CA LYS A 166 80.63 -12.59 -11.91
C LYS A 166 81.75 -11.78 -11.24
N LYS A 167 82.95 -12.39 -11.18
CA LYS A 167 84.12 -11.96 -10.39
C LYS A 167 84.50 -10.50 -10.67
N ALA A 168 84.88 -9.77 -9.62
CA ALA A 168 85.51 -8.46 -9.73
C ALA A 168 86.69 -8.53 -10.72
N GLY A 169 86.70 -7.65 -11.73
CA GLY A 169 87.75 -7.57 -12.74
C GLY A 169 87.39 -8.11 -14.13
N ASN A 170 86.17 -8.60 -14.37
CA ASN A 170 85.69 -8.83 -15.74
C ASN A 170 85.11 -7.51 -16.30
N PRO A 171 85.65 -6.93 -17.39
CA PRO A 171 85.12 -5.71 -18.01
C PRO A 171 83.65 -5.85 -18.48
N TRP A 172 83.18 -7.09 -18.60
CA TRP A 172 81.87 -7.46 -19.14
C TRP A 172 80.86 -7.87 -18.06
N SER A 173 81.05 -7.49 -16.80
CA SER A 173 80.09 -7.74 -15.71
C SER A 173 79.83 -6.49 -14.88
N CYS A 174 78.56 -6.20 -14.64
CA CYS A 174 78.11 -5.11 -13.78
C CYS A 174 78.09 -5.55 -12.31
N THR A 175 78.33 -4.65 -11.35
CA THR A 175 78.30 -5.00 -9.92
C THR A 175 77.06 -4.42 -9.26
N GLY A 176 76.24 -5.27 -8.63
CA GLY A 176 75.02 -4.83 -7.94
C GLY A 176 73.79 -4.74 -8.84
N ASN A 177 72.71 -4.16 -8.33
CA ASN A 177 71.46 -4.00 -9.08
C ASN A 177 71.44 -2.65 -9.80
N PRO A 178 70.82 -2.57 -11.00
CA PRO A 178 70.62 -1.29 -11.67
C PRO A 178 69.72 -0.36 -10.83
N PRO A 179 69.89 0.97 -10.95
CA PRO A 179 69.11 1.94 -10.20
C PRO A 179 67.62 1.82 -10.53
N THR A 180 66.75 2.30 -9.64
CA THR A 180 65.31 2.21 -9.84
C THR A 180 64.75 3.49 -10.46
N CYS A 181 63.62 3.37 -11.14
CA CYS A 181 62.83 4.48 -11.66
C CYS A 181 61.35 4.19 -11.41
N ASN A 182 60.52 5.24 -11.40
CA ASN A 182 59.09 5.10 -11.20
C ASN A 182 58.34 5.33 -12.52
N PRO A 183 57.70 4.30 -13.12
CA PRO A 183 56.95 4.46 -14.36
C PRO A 183 55.70 5.33 -14.14
N SER A 184 54.99 5.72 -15.20
CA SER A 184 53.72 6.46 -15.05
C SER A 184 52.63 5.60 -14.38
N GLY A 185 51.51 6.24 -14.01
CA GLY A 185 50.35 5.57 -13.40
C GLY A 185 49.64 4.61 -14.37
N CYS A 186 48.77 3.76 -13.82
CA CYS A 186 47.92 2.89 -14.63
C CYS A 186 46.93 3.71 -15.49
N PRO A 187 46.51 3.20 -16.66
CA PRO A 187 45.48 3.83 -17.48
C PRO A 187 44.12 3.87 -16.77
N SER A 188 43.22 4.72 -17.24
CA SER A 188 41.87 4.86 -16.67
C SER A 188 41.11 3.52 -16.64
N GLY A 189 40.40 3.24 -15.55
CA GLY A 189 39.73 1.95 -15.30
C GLY A 189 40.62 0.87 -14.66
N TYR A 190 41.88 1.18 -14.33
CA TYR A 190 42.81 0.25 -13.70
C TYR A 190 43.48 0.87 -12.47
N GLU A 191 43.72 0.07 -11.44
CA GLU A 191 44.50 0.46 -10.26
C GLU A 191 45.91 -0.16 -10.25
N SER A 192 46.86 0.54 -9.64
CA SER A 192 48.26 0.12 -9.57
C SER A 192 48.44 -0.98 -8.54
N CYS A 193 49.03 -2.10 -8.98
CA CYS A 193 49.47 -3.22 -8.15
C CYS A 193 50.97 -3.17 -7.83
N GLY A 194 51.63 -2.03 -7.98
CA GLY A 194 53.08 -1.91 -7.77
C GLY A 194 53.91 -2.01 -9.06
N THR A 195 55.21 -2.29 -8.92
CA THR A 195 56.18 -2.28 -10.02
C THR A 195 57.07 -3.53 -10.02
N SER A 196 57.85 -3.72 -11.08
CA SER A 196 58.91 -4.76 -11.14
C SER A 196 59.88 -4.72 -9.94
N VAL A 197 60.02 -3.58 -9.25
CA VAL A 197 60.87 -3.44 -8.05
C VAL A 197 60.17 -3.93 -6.79
N SER A 198 58.90 -3.58 -6.59
CA SER A 198 58.17 -3.91 -5.36
C SER A 198 57.54 -5.30 -5.37
N HIS A 199 57.35 -5.88 -6.56
CA HIS A 199 56.84 -7.23 -6.80
C HIS A 199 55.64 -7.62 -5.89
N GLU A 200 54.69 -6.69 -5.77
CA GLU A 200 53.42 -6.92 -5.07
C GLU A 200 52.57 -7.91 -5.89
N SER A 201 52.72 -9.19 -5.56
CA SER A 201 52.15 -10.30 -6.32
C SER A 201 50.73 -10.63 -5.86
N GLY A 202 49.77 -9.89 -6.41
CA GLY A 202 48.38 -10.35 -6.47
C GLY A 202 48.14 -11.21 -7.71
N ASN A 203 47.44 -12.34 -7.57
CA ASN A 203 47.13 -13.27 -8.68
C ASN A 203 46.39 -12.61 -9.88
N ASP A 204 45.79 -11.43 -9.67
CA ASP A 204 44.98 -10.71 -10.67
C ASP A 204 45.73 -9.53 -11.34
N CYS A 205 46.98 -9.27 -10.98
CA CYS A 205 47.75 -8.13 -11.48
C CYS A 205 48.55 -8.48 -12.72
N LYS A 206 48.34 -7.74 -13.83
CA LYS A 206 49.00 -7.98 -15.10
C LYS A 206 50.04 -6.90 -15.41
N LYS A 207 51.18 -7.31 -15.95
CA LYS A 207 52.22 -6.41 -16.44
C LYS A 207 51.71 -5.55 -17.59
N ASN A 208 51.78 -4.23 -17.46
CA ASN A 208 51.47 -3.30 -18.54
C ASN A 208 52.74 -2.96 -19.32
N ARG A 209 52.89 -3.54 -20.53
CA ARG A 209 54.07 -3.35 -21.39
C ARG A 209 54.20 -1.93 -21.95
N SER A 210 53.16 -1.12 -21.88
CA SER A 210 53.17 0.28 -22.37
C SER A 210 53.50 1.30 -21.27
N VAL A 211 53.56 0.88 -20.01
CA VAL A 211 53.82 1.75 -18.86
C VAL A 211 55.09 1.28 -18.16
N TYR A 212 56.23 1.81 -18.60
CA TYR A 212 57.55 1.47 -18.09
C TYR A 212 58.46 2.69 -18.01
N CYS A 213 59.54 2.54 -17.27
CA CYS A 213 60.68 3.44 -17.32
C CYS A 213 61.95 2.61 -17.52
N VAL A 214 62.93 3.18 -18.21
CA VAL A 214 64.21 2.53 -18.49
C VAL A 214 65.26 3.12 -17.57
N THR A 215 66.08 2.26 -17.00
CA THR A 215 67.20 2.61 -16.14
C THR A 215 68.45 1.95 -16.70
N TYR A 216 69.59 2.64 -16.61
CA TYR A 216 70.86 2.14 -17.10
C TYR A 216 71.78 1.85 -15.91
N HIS A 217 72.41 0.68 -15.92
CA HIS A 217 73.32 0.32 -14.85
C HIS A 217 74.58 1.22 -14.89
N PRO A 218 75.00 1.87 -13.79
CA PRO A 218 76.12 2.80 -13.78
C PRO A 218 77.44 2.21 -14.31
N ASP A 219 77.75 0.97 -13.91
CA ASP A 219 79.04 0.34 -14.25
C ASP A 219 79.17 -0.09 -15.72
N CYS A 220 78.08 -0.58 -16.32
CA CYS A 220 78.13 -1.25 -17.63
C CYS A 220 77.22 -0.61 -18.67
N ASN A 221 76.49 0.44 -18.29
CA ASN A 221 75.55 1.19 -19.12
C ASN A 221 74.51 0.30 -19.82
N ASN A 222 74.14 -0.83 -19.23
CA ASN A 222 73.16 -1.75 -19.80
C ASN A 222 71.75 -1.42 -19.31
N PRO A 223 70.73 -1.43 -20.20
CA PRO A 223 69.38 -1.07 -19.85
C PRO A 223 68.66 -2.17 -19.07
N SER A 224 67.81 -1.74 -18.14
CA SER A 224 66.83 -2.53 -17.42
C SER A 224 65.48 -1.80 -17.45
N TYR A 225 64.39 -2.54 -17.54
CA TYR A 225 63.04 -2.01 -17.66
C TYR A 225 62.25 -2.27 -16.38
N ILE A 226 61.64 -1.22 -15.82
CA ILE A 226 60.74 -1.33 -14.68
C ILE A 226 59.32 -1.08 -15.19
N TYR A 227 58.47 -2.10 -15.11
CA TYR A 227 57.08 -2.05 -15.55
C TYR A 227 56.13 -1.75 -14.38
N ARG A 228 55.00 -1.12 -14.72
CA ARG A 228 53.84 -0.99 -13.82
C ARG A 228 52.94 -2.22 -13.97
N TYR A 229 52.53 -2.78 -12.84
CA TYR A 229 51.50 -3.83 -12.81
C TYR A 229 50.15 -3.18 -12.51
N CYS A 230 49.14 -3.52 -13.30
CA CYS A 230 47.81 -2.94 -13.19
C CYS A 230 46.77 -4.05 -13.13
N LYS A 231 45.68 -3.83 -12.41
CA LYS A 231 44.48 -4.68 -12.45
C LYS A 231 43.24 -3.83 -12.72
N PRO A 232 42.21 -4.38 -13.39
CA PRO A 232 40.95 -3.67 -13.60
C PRO A 232 40.34 -3.28 -12.25
N ILE A 233 39.85 -2.06 -12.14
CA ILE A 233 38.98 -1.67 -11.03
C ILE A 233 37.68 -2.44 -11.24
N LYS A 234 37.35 -3.37 -10.34
CA LYS A 234 36.00 -3.95 -10.29
C LYS A 234 35.09 -2.82 -9.82
N GLU A 235 34.27 -2.30 -10.72
CA GLU A 235 33.12 -1.53 -10.28
C GLU A 235 32.24 -2.50 -9.51
N ASP A 236 32.11 -2.29 -8.20
CA ASP A 236 31.04 -2.96 -7.45
C ASP A 236 29.75 -2.62 -8.19
N GLU A 237 29.11 -3.62 -8.79
CA GLU A 237 27.79 -3.46 -9.38
C GLU A 237 26.94 -2.75 -8.34
N LYS A 238 26.57 -1.51 -8.65
CA LYS A 238 25.82 -0.65 -7.76
C LYS A 238 24.56 -1.44 -7.41
N ASN A 239 24.53 -1.97 -6.19
CA ASN A 239 23.42 -2.79 -5.74
C ASN A 239 22.19 -1.88 -5.61
N ILE A 240 21.40 -1.88 -6.67
CA ILE A 240 20.19 -1.08 -6.80
C ILE A 240 19.05 -2.02 -6.50
N CYS A 241 18.28 -1.70 -5.46
CA CYS A 241 17.05 -2.40 -5.19
C CYS A 241 16.18 -2.42 -6.46
N THR A 242 15.92 -3.60 -6.98
CA THR A 242 15.22 -3.85 -8.25
C THR A 242 13.71 -3.67 -8.14
N GLY A 243 13.21 -3.68 -6.90
CA GLY A 243 11.97 -3.02 -6.50
C GLY A 243 10.77 -3.92 -6.26
N GLY A 244 9.72 -3.31 -5.72
CA GLY A 244 8.47 -4.02 -5.34
C GLY A 244 7.23 -3.51 -6.07
N ALA A 245 6.08 -4.10 -5.73
CA ALA A 245 4.78 -3.70 -6.27
C ALA A 245 3.65 -3.90 -5.23
N TRP A 246 2.61 -3.07 -5.31
CA TRP A 246 1.38 -3.30 -4.56
C TRP A 246 0.66 -4.51 -5.13
N GLU A 247 0.40 -5.53 -4.31
CA GLU A 247 -0.57 -6.57 -4.62
C GLU A 247 -1.98 -6.17 -4.15
N VAL A 248 -2.05 -5.50 -3.00
CA VAL A 248 -3.27 -4.91 -2.46
C VAL A 248 -2.94 -3.50 -2.02
N LYS A 249 -3.29 -2.53 -2.87
CA LYS A 249 -3.21 -1.10 -2.55
C LYS A 249 -4.50 -0.72 -1.82
N PRO A 250 -4.44 -0.03 -0.67
CA PRO A 250 -5.60 0.64 -0.09
C PRO A 250 -6.35 1.45 -1.14
N ALA A 251 -7.69 1.41 -1.09
CA ALA A 251 -8.52 2.28 -1.93
C ALA A 251 -8.28 3.75 -1.57
N ASP A 252 -8.47 4.65 -2.52
CA ASP A 252 -8.20 6.08 -2.31
C ASP A 252 -9.20 6.70 -1.31
N THR A 253 -10.42 6.16 -1.21
CA THR A 253 -11.45 6.55 -0.24
C THR A 253 -12.04 5.32 0.44
N ILE A 254 -12.18 5.37 1.75
CA ILE A 254 -12.55 4.23 2.61
C ILE A 254 -13.57 4.71 3.63
N ASP A 255 -14.69 3.99 3.78
CA ASP A 255 -15.70 4.32 4.78
C ASP A 255 -15.17 4.14 6.21
N TYR A 256 -15.62 5.02 7.11
CA TYR A 256 -15.29 4.94 8.54
C TYR A 256 -15.56 3.53 9.11
N GLY A 257 -14.64 3.05 9.95
CA GLY A 257 -14.75 1.76 10.63
C GLY A 257 -14.46 0.53 9.76
N LYS A 258 -14.21 0.69 8.45
CA LYS A 258 -13.81 -0.45 7.59
C LYS A 258 -12.35 -0.82 7.80
N ALA A 259 -12.07 -2.13 7.74
CA ALA A 259 -10.71 -2.66 7.77
C ALA A 259 -10.01 -2.39 6.43
N ILE A 260 -8.73 -1.99 6.49
CA ILE A 260 -7.95 -1.56 5.33
C ILE A 260 -6.78 -2.53 5.12
N PRO A 261 -6.96 -3.57 4.28
CA PRO A 261 -5.88 -4.49 3.98
C PRO A 261 -4.85 -3.81 3.07
N PHE A 262 -3.58 -4.15 3.26
CA PHE A 262 -2.51 -3.77 2.35
C PHE A 262 -1.53 -4.93 2.15
N LYS A 263 -0.95 -5.00 0.96
CA LYS A 263 -0.01 -6.05 0.59
C LYS A 263 0.99 -5.55 -0.45
N VAL A 264 2.28 -5.67 -0.16
CA VAL A 264 3.38 -5.28 -1.03
C VAL A 264 4.29 -6.48 -1.28
N LYS A 265 4.60 -6.73 -2.54
CA LYS A 265 5.66 -7.63 -2.96
C LYS A 265 7.00 -6.92 -2.82
N ASN A 266 7.92 -7.51 -2.07
CA ASN A 266 9.27 -7.00 -1.84
C ASN A 266 10.29 -7.97 -2.45
N THR A 267 10.33 -8.06 -3.77
CA THR A 267 11.30 -8.90 -4.49
C THR A 267 12.57 -8.13 -4.78
N ASP A 268 13.72 -8.78 -4.64
CA ASP A 268 15.00 -8.24 -5.09
C ASP A 268 15.92 -9.37 -5.58
N VAL A 269 16.79 -9.07 -6.55
CA VAL A 269 17.72 -10.03 -7.17
C VAL A 269 18.70 -10.60 -6.14
N ASP A 270 19.13 -9.78 -5.17
CA ASP A 270 20.05 -10.18 -4.10
C ASP A 270 19.31 -10.69 -2.84
N GLY A 271 17.98 -10.85 -2.91
CA GLY A 271 17.12 -11.19 -1.78
C GLY A 271 16.75 -9.97 -0.94
N VAL A 272 15.95 -10.17 0.12
CA VAL A 272 15.50 -9.09 1.02
C VAL A 272 15.90 -9.38 2.45
N GLU A 273 16.47 -8.38 3.12
CA GLU A 273 16.82 -8.44 4.54
C GLU A 273 15.55 -8.55 5.38
N ALA A 274 15.37 -9.68 6.06
CA ALA A 274 14.15 -10.03 6.77
C ALA A 274 13.74 -8.99 7.84
N ASP A 275 14.70 -8.42 8.55
CA ASP A 275 14.43 -7.52 9.69
C ASP A 275 14.30 -6.04 9.28
N SER A 276 14.54 -5.73 8.00
CA SER A 276 14.43 -4.36 7.46
C SER A 276 13.01 -3.96 7.07
N ARG A 277 12.10 -4.93 6.96
CA ARG A 277 10.74 -4.75 6.43
C ARG A 277 9.88 -3.98 7.42
N SER A 278 9.29 -2.88 6.97
CA SER A 278 8.49 -1.99 7.82
C SER A 278 7.31 -1.38 7.07
N ALA A 279 6.22 -1.15 7.80
CA ALA A 279 5.07 -0.38 7.34
C ALA A 279 4.75 0.71 8.37
N LYS A 280 4.80 1.97 7.93
CA LYS A 280 4.58 3.16 8.74
C LYS A 280 3.39 3.96 8.23
N LEU A 281 2.55 4.42 9.15
CA LEU A 281 1.35 5.20 8.84
C LEU A 281 1.42 6.60 9.48
N CYS A 282 1.23 7.63 8.67
CA CYS A 282 1.21 9.03 9.09
C CYS A 282 -0.16 9.64 8.80
N THR A 283 -0.56 10.62 9.61
CA THR A 283 -1.72 11.47 9.34
C THR A 283 -1.36 12.58 8.35
N GLY A 284 -2.31 12.94 7.51
CA GLY A 284 -2.15 13.93 6.44
C GLY A 284 -1.55 13.38 5.15
N SER A 285 -1.53 14.25 4.13
CA SER A 285 -0.88 14.01 2.85
C SER A 285 0.60 14.37 2.96
N VAL A 286 1.44 13.37 3.22
CA VAL A 286 2.89 13.51 3.21
C VAL A 286 3.46 12.72 2.05
N SER A 287 4.57 13.17 1.47
CA SER A 287 5.23 12.45 0.36
C SER A 287 5.79 11.10 0.79
N LYS A 288 6.14 10.96 2.07
CA LYS A 288 6.66 9.75 2.70
C LYS A 288 6.42 9.77 4.20
N CYS A 289 6.03 8.64 4.77
CA CYS A 289 5.89 8.48 6.21
C CYS A 289 7.12 7.82 6.82
N THR A 290 7.96 8.59 7.53
CA THR A 290 9.20 8.09 8.17
C THR A 290 9.10 7.96 9.69
N SER A 291 8.20 8.70 10.34
CA SER A 291 8.06 8.79 11.81
C SER A 291 6.72 8.27 12.34
N GLY A 292 5.84 7.79 11.46
CA GLY A 292 4.51 7.29 11.83
C GLY A 292 4.54 5.98 12.63
N SER A 293 3.39 5.61 13.19
CA SER A 293 3.28 4.38 13.98
C SER A 293 3.58 3.14 13.12
N THR A 294 4.47 2.28 13.62
CA THR A 294 4.67 0.94 13.05
C THR A 294 3.38 0.15 13.23
N LYS A 295 2.83 -0.38 12.13
CA LYS A 295 1.61 -1.19 12.16
C LYS A 295 1.95 -2.67 12.09
N SER A 296 1.11 -3.50 12.70
CA SER A 296 1.30 -4.95 12.75
C SER A 296 1.35 -5.52 11.34
N THR A 297 2.49 -6.09 10.97
CA THR A 297 2.75 -6.68 9.66
C THR A 297 2.97 -8.17 9.80
N THR A 298 2.26 -8.97 9.02
CA THR A 298 2.65 -10.35 8.77
C THR A 298 3.72 -10.35 7.68
N LEU A 299 4.88 -10.88 8.02
CA LEU A 299 6.04 -10.95 7.14
C LEU A 299 6.17 -12.38 6.62
N SER A 300 6.09 -12.55 5.31
CA SER A 300 6.54 -13.77 4.62
C SER A 300 7.75 -13.43 3.75
N SER A 301 8.47 -14.43 3.24
CA SER A 301 9.76 -14.25 2.54
C SER A 301 9.73 -13.11 1.50
N ASN A 302 8.64 -12.99 0.73
CA ASN A 302 8.55 -12.04 -0.39
C ASN A 302 7.34 -11.09 -0.32
N ILE A 303 6.65 -11.04 0.82
CA ILE A 303 5.45 -10.20 0.98
C ILE A 303 5.43 -9.53 2.36
N ILE A 304 5.17 -8.23 2.34
CA ILE A 304 4.80 -7.42 3.51
C ILE A 304 3.30 -7.15 3.45
N SER A 305 2.56 -7.58 4.47
CA SER A 305 1.10 -7.40 4.52
C SER A 305 0.61 -7.02 5.91
N GLY A 306 -0.54 -6.38 5.97
CA GLY A 306 -1.22 -6.06 7.22
C GLY A 306 -2.61 -5.50 6.99
N THR A 307 -3.30 -5.20 8.08
CA THR A 307 -4.65 -4.62 8.06
C THR A 307 -4.68 -3.44 9.03
N LEU A 308 -5.08 -2.26 8.53
CA LEU A 308 -5.31 -1.07 9.35
C LEU A 308 -6.76 -1.06 9.84
N THR A 309 -6.97 -0.82 11.12
CA THR A 309 -8.30 -0.72 11.75
C THR A 309 -8.31 0.45 12.74
N GLY A 310 -9.51 0.93 13.09
CA GLY A 310 -9.68 1.97 14.12
C GLY A 310 -9.09 3.33 13.75
N LEU A 311 -9.03 3.66 12.45
CA LEU A 311 -8.61 4.98 12.00
C LEU A 311 -9.77 5.97 12.13
N ALA A 312 -9.49 7.15 12.68
CA ALA A 312 -10.42 8.26 12.70
C ALA A 312 -10.65 8.81 11.27
N PRO A 313 -11.71 9.57 11.02
CA PRO A 313 -11.88 10.27 9.75
C PRO A 313 -10.69 11.20 9.46
N GLY A 314 -10.26 11.22 8.21
CA GLY A 314 -9.13 12.05 7.77
C GLY A 314 -8.25 11.38 6.72
N THR A 315 -7.23 12.10 6.29
CA THR A 315 -6.28 11.62 5.28
C THR A 315 -5.08 10.96 5.93
N TYR A 316 -4.60 9.87 5.34
CA TYR A 316 -3.47 9.09 5.81
C TYR A 316 -2.50 8.77 4.69
N THR A 317 -1.21 8.69 5.03
CA THR A 317 -0.17 8.20 4.14
C THR A 317 0.47 6.95 4.73
N LEU A 318 0.42 5.85 3.97
CA LEU A 318 1.07 4.57 4.29
C LEU A 318 2.34 4.44 3.46
N THR A 319 3.47 4.22 4.13
CA THR A 319 4.76 3.90 3.51
C THR A 319 5.21 2.51 3.95
N VAL A 320 5.50 1.66 2.98
CA VAL A 320 6.04 0.31 3.17
C VAL A 320 7.45 0.29 2.58
N SER A 321 8.44 -0.09 3.39
CA SER A 321 9.86 -0.06 3.01
C SER A 321 10.62 -1.30 3.47
N TRP A 322 11.65 -1.67 2.72
CA TRP A 322 12.57 -2.77 3.02
C TRP A 322 13.99 -2.45 2.54
N LYS A 323 14.95 -3.30 2.87
CA LYS A 323 16.32 -3.30 2.35
C LYS A 323 16.59 -4.56 1.55
N ASP A 324 17.48 -4.48 0.57
CA ASP A 324 17.98 -5.67 -0.14
C ASP A 324 18.82 -6.58 0.77
N GLY A 325 19.17 -7.77 0.29
CA GLY A 325 19.94 -8.77 1.02
C GLY A 325 21.39 -8.37 1.35
N LYS A 326 21.89 -7.27 0.76
CA LYS A 326 23.18 -6.66 1.10
C LYS A 326 23.02 -5.35 1.91
N GLY A 327 21.80 -5.05 2.38
CA GLY A 327 21.49 -3.95 3.29
C GLY A 327 21.23 -2.58 2.65
N ASN A 328 21.13 -2.46 1.32
CA ASN A 328 20.83 -1.16 0.71
C ASN A 328 19.34 -0.86 0.72
N SER A 329 19.03 0.44 0.75
CA SER A 329 17.66 0.98 0.70
C SER A 329 17.55 1.99 -0.43
N GLY A 330 16.33 2.32 -0.84
CA GLY A 330 16.09 3.30 -1.90
C GLY A 330 14.62 3.41 -2.27
N SER A 331 14.31 4.29 -3.23
CA SER A 331 12.94 4.52 -3.71
C SER A 331 12.30 3.30 -4.35
N ALA A 332 13.08 2.40 -4.94
CA ALA A 332 12.59 1.14 -5.50
C ALA A 332 12.19 0.12 -4.42
N CYS A 333 12.86 0.17 -3.27
CA CYS A 333 12.62 -0.62 -2.06
C CYS A 333 11.53 -0.02 -1.15
N GLU A 334 10.74 0.90 -1.70
CA GLU A 334 9.72 1.63 -0.98
C GLU A 334 8.46 1.78 -1.81
N LYS A 335 7.31 1.69 -1.15
CA LYS A 335 6.01 2.02 -1.72
C LYS A 335 5.22 2.89 -0.79
N THR A 336 4.71 3.99 -1.34
CA THR A 336 3.87 4.94 -0.62
C THR A 336 2.51 5.02 -1.29
N THR A 337 1.47 5.18 -0.49
CA THR A 337 0.12 5.48 -0.95
C THR A 337 -0.57 6.40 0.05
N THR A 338 -1.46 7.23 -0.46
CA THR A 338 -2.32 8.12 0.35
C THR A 338 -3.76 7.68 0.16
N PHE A 339 -4.55 7.69 1.23
CA PHE A 339 -5.97 7.39 1.21
C PHE A 339 -6.71 8.24 2.25
N THR A 340 -8.02 8.37 2.08
CA THR A 340 -8.88 9.12 2.99
C THR A 340 -9.89 8.18 3.65
N VAL A 341 -10.00 8.27 4.97
CA VAL A 341 -11.09 7.66 5.73
C VAL A 341 -12.21 8.69 5.80
N SER A 342 -13.33 8.37 5.19
CA SER A 342 -14.54 9.20 5.20
C SER A 342 -15.03 9.41 6.63
N GLU A 343 -15.80 10.48 6.83
CA GLU A 343 -16.54 10.65 8.08
C GLU A 343 -17.54 9.51 8.27
N SER A 344 -17.87 9.22 9.53
CA SER A 344 -18.97 8.29 9.81
C SER A 344 -20.24 8.84 9.17
N PRO A 345 -21.06 8.01 8.50
CA PRO A 345 -22.36 8.46 8.07
C PRO A 345 -23.13 8.99 9.29
N VAL A 346 -23.58 10.23 9.20
CA VAL A 346 -24.45 10.84 10.20
C VAL A 346 -25.85 10.35 9.91
N ASN A 347 -26.35 9.47 10.78
CA ASN A 347 -27.70 8.95 10.65
C ASN A 347 -28.67 9.80 11.50
N PRO A 348 -29.94 9.92 11.10
CA PRO A 348 -30.95 10.44 12.00
C PRO A 348 -31.09 9.51 13.21
N ASP A 349 -31.38 10.11 14.35
CA ASP A 349 -31.81 9.41 15.57
C ASP A 349 -33.12 10.07 15.98
N TRP A 350 -34.01 9.34 16.63
CA TRP A 350 -35.40 9.79 16.75
C TRP A 350 -35.94 9.65 18.16
N SER A 351 -36.71 10.65 18.57
CA SER A 351 -37.55 10.58 19.76
C SER A 351 -38.99 11.00 19.44
N VAL A 352 -39.92 10.31 20.08
CA VAL A 352 -41.34 10.63 20.02
C VAL A 352 -41.88 10.77 21.44
N SER A 353 -42.70 11.78 21.67
CA SER A 353 -43.47 11.92 22.91
C SER A 353 -44.91 12.29 22.60
N LYS A 354 -45.81 11.88 23.50
CA LYS A 354 -47.24 12.11 23.37
C LYS A 354 -47.80 12.59 24.70
N SER A 355 -48.71 13.55 24.65
CA SER A 355 -49.43 14.07 25.81
C SER A 355 -50.87 14.39 25.45
N VAL A 356 -51.74 14.39 26.45
CA VAL A 356 -53.15 14.75 26.31
C VAL A 356 -53.55 15.71 27.41
N ILE A 357 -54.40 16.67 27.07
CA ILE A 357 -55.07 17.56 28.01
C ILE A 357 -56.57 17.42 27.79
N GLY A 358 -57.31 17.13 28.86
CA GLY A 358 -58.77 17.11 28.85
C GLY A 358 -59.33 18.37 29.50
N GLU A 359 -60.34 18.95 28.88
CA GLU A 359 -61.05 20.13 29.41
C GLU A 359 -62.56 19.87 29.32
N CYS A 360 -63.27 20.02 30.44
CA CYS A 360 -64.72 19.87 30.47
C CYS A 360 -65.41 21.14 29.97
N ILE A 361 -66.49 20.94 29.22
CA ILE A 361 -67.33 21.96 28.60
C ILE A 361 -68.72 21.81 29.21
N ASP A 362 -69.31 22.94 29.60
CA ASP A 362 -70.64 22.98 30.22
C ASP A 362 -70.77 22.08 31.45
N GLU A 363 -69.75 22.12 32.34
CA GLU A 363 -69.85 21.52 33.67
C GLU A 363 -71.05 22.08 34.44
N ASP A 364 -71.60 21.28 35.35
CA ASP A 364 -72.82 21.62 36.08
C ASP A 364 -74.04 21.86 35.16
N THR A 365 -74.07 21.20 34.01
CA THR A 365 -75.28 21.03 33.20
C THR A 365 -75.71 19.56 33.18
N PRO A 366 -76.94 19.23 32.71
CA PRO A 366 -77.37 17.83 32.57
C PRO A 366 -76.56 17.03 31.53
N ASN A 367 -75.92 17.72 30.58
CA ASN A 367 -75.22 17.13 29.45
C ASN A 367 -73.82 17.75 29.28
N PRO A 368 -72.91 17.59 30.26
CA PRO A 368 -71.54 18.06 30.11
C PRO A 368 -70.85 17.33 28.96
N SER A 369 -69.89 17.99 28.33
CA SER A 369 -69.01 17.40 27.32
C SER A 369 -67.55 17.65 27.70
N ALA A 370 -66.60 17.05 27.00
CA ALA A 370 -65.19 17.32 27.19
C ALA A 370 -64.47 17.45 25.85
N ILE A 371 -63.40 18.24 25.80
CA ILE A 371 -62.47 18.28 24.68
C ILE A 371 -61.14 17.66 25.11
N LEU A 372 -60.69 16.66 24.37
CA LEU A 372 -59.39 16.02 24.51
C LEU A 372 -58.44 16.57 23.45
N ARG A 373 -57.40 17.30 23.86
CA ARG A 373 -56.37 17.83 22.99
C ARG A 373 -55.12 16.96 23.07
N TYR A 374 -54.88 16.17 22.02
CA TYR A 374 -53.69 15.34 21.90
C TYR A 374 -52.56 16.12 21.24
N THR A 375 -51.35 16.00 21.77
CA THR A 375 -50.12 16.58 21.23
C THR A 375 -49.06 15.50 21.09
N ILE A 376 -48.48 15.39 19.90
CA ILE A 376 -47.41 14.45 19.54
C ILE A 376 -46.22 15.30 19.12
N LYS A 377 -45.04 15.03 19.68
CA LYS A 377 -43.79 15.66 19.29
C LYS A 377 -42.87 14.61 18.71
N VAL A 378 -42.39 14.85 17.49
CA VAL A 378 -41.39 14.01 16.82
C VAL A 378 -40.15 14.86 16.66
N LYS A 379 -39.00 14.36 17.13
CA LYS A 379 -37.73 15.06 17.07
C LYS A 379 -36.64 14.18 16.48
N ASN A 380 -35.87 14.74 15.56
CA ASN A 380 -34.62 14.14 15.11
C ASN A 380 -33.52 14.53 16.12
N THR A 381 -33.10 13.60 16.98
CA THR A 381 -32.01 13.77 17.94
C THR A 381 -30.63 13.50 17.33
N GLY A 382 -30.58 13.02 16.09
CA GLY A 382 -29.35 12.69 15.38
C GLY A 382 -28.66 13.89 14.75
N SER A 383 -27.45 13.64 14.24
CA SER A 383 -26.64 14.61 13.49
C SER A 383 -26.92 14.57 11.98
N GLY A 384 -27.60 13.54 11.48
CA GLY A 384 -28.01 13.39 10.09
C GLY A 384 -29.41 13.94 9.83
N ALA A 385 -29.70 14.37 8.59
CA ALA A 385 -31.07 14.64 8.18
C ALA A 385 -31.84 13.32 8.03
N GLY A 386 -33.15 13.34 8.30
CA GLY A 386 -33.97 12.14 8.28
C GLY A 386 -35.38 12.39 7.77
N ASN A 387 -36.06 11.31 7.38
CA ASN A 387 -37.45 11.35 6.93
C ASN A 387 -38.30 10.36 7.71
N ILE A 388 -39.53 10.76 8.02
CA ILE A 388 -40.60 9.85 8.43
C ILE A 388 -41.52 9.60 7.25
N THR A 389 -42.03 8.37 7.14
CA THR A 389 -42.95 7.97 6.08
C THR A 389 -44.40 8.31 6.43
N ARG A 390 -44.79 8.07 7.68
CA ARG A 390 -46.14 8.40 8.19
C ARG A 390 -46.17 8.37 9.72
N ILE A 391 -47.21 8.99 10.28
CA ILE A 391 -47.58 8.90 11.69
C ILE A 391 -48.98 8.30 11.76
N GLU A 392 -49.17 7.30 12.62
CA GLU A 392 -50.45 6.63 12.84
C GLU A 392 -50.80 6.69 14.33
N ASP A 393 -51.96 7.24 14.65
CA ASP A 393 -52.44 7.44 16.01
C ASP A 393 -53.74 6.67 16.22
N SER A 394 -53.77 5.80 17.23
CA SER A 394 -54.91 4.92 17.52
C SER A 394 -55.36 5.13 18.96
N ILE A 395 -56.65 5.45 19.11
CA ILE A 395 -57.29 5.68 20.40
C ILE A 395 -58.13 4.44 20.75
N GLU A 396 -58.12 4.06 22.01
CA GLU A 396 -58.96 3.01 22.61
C GLU A 396 -59.80 3.64 23.74
N TYR A 397 -61.00 3.11 23.94
CA TYR A 397 -61.95 3.57 24.96
C TYR A 397 -62.27 2.42 25.90
N ASN A 398 -61.96 2.58 27.19
CA ASN A 398 -62.14 1.54 28.22
C ASN A 398 -61.54 0.17 27.83
N GLY A 399 -60.42 0.16 27.10
CA GLY A 399 -59.77 -1.05 26.59
C GLY A 399 -60.46 -1.70 25.40
N ASP A 400 -61.39 -1.00 24.73
CA ASP A 400 -62.10 -1.44 23.53
C ASP A 400 -61.94 -0.43 22.38
N VAL A 401 -62.53 -0.76 21.23
CA VAL A 401 -62.50 0.04 20.00
C VAL A 401 -63.09 1.43 20.25
N PHE A 402 -62.41 2.44 19.70
CA PHE A 402 -62.88 3.83 19.75
C PHE A 402 -64.32 3.97 19.23
N PRO A 403 -65.23 4.64 19.98
CA PRO A 403 -66.63 4.77 19.59
C PRO A 403 -66.81 5.45 18.24
N SER A 404 -67.62 4.85 17.36
CA SER A 404 -67.88 5.38 16.01
C SER A 404 -68.57 6.76 15.98
N GLY A 405 -69.19 7.17 17.09
CA GLY A 405 -69.80 8.49 17.27
C GLY A 405 -68.80 9.61 17.58
N LEU A 406 -67.55 9.27 17.91
CA LEU A 406 -66.49 10.23 18.18
C LEU A 406 -65.59 10.37 16.95
N GLN A 407 -65.13 11.59 16.69
CA GLN A 407 -64.22 11.87 15.58
C GLN A 407 -63.10 12.81 16.01
N SER A 408 -61.94 12.66 15.37
CA SER A 408 -60.86 13.62 15.50
C SER A 408 -61.15 14.85 14.63
N SER A 409 -60.93 16.02 15.21
CA SER A 409 -61.11 17.34 14.61
C SER A 409 -59.85 18.18 14.83
N ASN A 410 -59.76 19.35 14.20
CA ASN A 410 -58.59 20.26 14.35
C ASN A 410 -57.23 19.57 14.16
N ILE A 411 -57.14 18.64 13.19
CA ILE A 411 -55.93 17.88 12.92
C ILE A 411 -54.89 18.81 12.29
N GLN A 412 -53.77 19.02 12.99
CA GLN A 412 -52.70 19.92 12.61
C GLN A 412 -51.34 19.21 12.71
N PRO A 413 -50.42 19.43 11.75
CA PRO A 413 -50.67 19.95 10.40
C PRO A 413 -51.69 19.05 9.65
N SER A 414 -52.02 19.40 8.39
CA SER A 414 -52.98 18.65 7.57
C SER A 414 -52.79 17.13 7.67
N GLY A 415 -53.75 16.48 8.32
CA GLY A 415 -53.82 15.04 8.49
C GLY A 415 -55.23 14.54 8.18
N SER A 416 -55.45 13.24 8.34
CA SER A 416 -56.74 12.62 8.05
C SER A 416 -57.17 11.70 9.16
N TYR A 417 -58.48 11.62 9.40
CA TYR A 417 -59.09 10.68 10.32
C TYR A 417 -59.89 9.65 9.54
N SER A 418 -59.57 8.37 9.70
CA SER A 418 -60.29 7.27 9.09
C SER A 418 -60.12 5.99 9.89
N SER A 419 -61.17 5.17 9.99
CA SER A 419 -61.11 3.87 10.66
C SER A 419 -60.58 3.95 12.11
N SER A 420 -61.06 4.92 12.88
CA SER A 420 -60.63 5.16 14.27
C SER A 420 -59.15 5.51 14.45
N LYS A 421 -58.50 6.00 13.39
CA LYS A 421 -57.09 6.41 13.41
C LYS A 421 -56.89 7.79 12.83
N THR A 422 -56.05 8.58 13.49
CA THR A 422 -55.56 9.86 12.96
C THR A 422 -54.20 9.62 12.31
N THR A 423 -54.03 10.08 11.06
CA THR A 423 -52.80 9.86 10.29
C THR A 423 -52.24 11.14 9.70
N TRP A 424 -50.91 11.21 9.66
CA TRP A 424 -50.16 12.24 8.94
C TRP A 424 -49.21 11.59 7.94
N GLY A 425 -48.98 12.27 6.82
CA GLY A 425 -48.10 11.82 5.75
C GLY A 425 -46.61 11.95 6.09
N SER A 426 -45.78 11.83 5.05
CA SER A 426 -44.33 11.92 5.17
C SER A 426 -43.84 13.31 5.53
N ALA A 427 -42.79 13.40 6.32
CA ALA A 427 -42.14 14.67 6.67
C ALA A 427 -40.62 14.51 6.78
N SER A 428 -39.88 15.55 6.37
CA SER A 428 -38.42 15.62 6.50
C SER A 428 -38.00 16.42 7.73
N PHE A 429 -36.86 16.08 8.32
CA PHE A 429 -36.31 16.71 9.52
C PHE A 429 -34.82 16.98 9.34
N ASN A 430 -34.41 18.22 9.58
CA ASN A 430 -33.01 18.57 9.78
C ASN A 430 -32.50 17.99 11.12
N PRO A 431 -31.17 17.91 11.30
CA PRO A 431 -30.59 17.54 12.59
C PRO A 431 -31.13 18.43 13.72
N ASN A 432 -31.52 17.82 14.85
CA ASN A 432 -32.11 18.50 16.02
C ASN A 432 -33.46 19.20 15.80
N GLU A 433 -34.11 19.04 14.65
CA GLU A 433 -35.43 19.61 14.37
C GLU A 433 -36.54 18.84 15.11
N GLU A 434 -37.51 19.57 15.67
CA GLU A 434 -38.72 19.03 16.29
C GLU A 434 -39.97 19.53 15.53
N LYS A 435 -40.92 18.63 15.27
CA LYS A 435 -42.23 18.95 14.72
C LYS A 435 -43.34 18.47 15.63
N ILE A 436 -44.41 19.25 15.68
CA ILE A 436 -45.55 19.04 16.55
C ILE A 436 -46.78 18.69 15.70
N TYR A 437 -47.48 17.64 16.11
CA TYR A 437 -48.74 17.18 15.54
C TYR A 437 -49.80 17.18 16.63
N SER A 438 -51.02 17.59 16.31
CA SER A 438 -52.09 17.71 17.29
C SER A 438 -53.46 17.48 16.66
N TYR A 439 -54.42 17.06 17.48
CA TYR A 439 -55.82 17.01 17.09
C TYR A 439 -56.69 17.00 18.35
N ASP A 440 -57.97 17.34 18.16
CA ASP A 440 -58.97 17.43 19.21
C ASP A 440 -60.01 16.31 19.05
N VAL A 441 -60.49 15.76 20.17
CA VAL A 441 -61.66 14.86 20.21
C VAL A 441 -62.69 15.47 21.16
N ILE A 442 -63.91 15.67 20.67
CA ILE A 442 -65.02 16.14 21.52
C ILE A 442 -65.77 14.89 22.00
N VAL A 443 -65.87 14.74 23.32
CA VAL A 443 -66.46 13.60 24.01
C VAL A 443 -67.74 14.05 24.70
N SER A 444 -68.87 13.46 24.33
CA SER A 444 -70.14 13.64 25.04
C SER A 444 -70.22 12.74 26.28
N LYS A 445 -71.10 13.10 27.22
CA LYS A 445 -71.30 12.43 28.51
C LYS A 445 -71.39 10.90 28.44
N GLU A 446 -72.10 10.37 27.44
CA GLU A 446 -72.29 8.92 27.28
C GLU A 446 -70.99 8.15 26.96
N TYR A 447 -69.92 8.86 26.58
CA TYR A 447 -68.59 8.30 26.32
C TYR A 447 -67.55 8.75 27.35
N PHE A 448 -67.95 9.19 28.54
CA PHE A 448 -66.99 9.42 29.62
C PHE A 448 -66.35 8.10 30.08
N GLY A 449 -65.10 8.16 30.52
CA GLY A 449 -64.29 6.98 30.83
C GLY A 449 -62.81 7.16 30.53
N LEU A 450 -62.12 6.03 30.42
CA LEU A 450 -60.69 5.94 30.20
C LEU A 450 -60.36 5.92 28.70
N TYR A 451 -59.43 6.77 28.29
CA TYR A 451 -58.92 6.86 26.93
C TYR A 451 -57.43 6.55 26.91
N ASP A 452 -57.08 5.45 26.25
CA ASP A 452 -55.70 5.07 25.99
C ASP A 452 -55.38 5.41 24.54
N ASN A 453 -54.32 6.19 24.32
CA ASN A 453 -53.97 6.62 22.98
C ASN A 453 -52.51 6.34 22.67
N THR A 454 -52.26 5.59 21.60
CA THR A 454 -50.93 5.20 21.15
C THR A 454 -50.62 5.77 19.77
N VAL A 455 -49.49 6.48 19.67
CA VAL A 455 -48.91 6.93 18.41
C VAL A 455 -47.82 5.96 17.97
N THR A 456 -47.79 5.64 16.67
CA THR A 456 -46.69 4.96 16.00
C THR A 456 -46.14 5.86 14.89
N VAL A 457 -44.85 6.16 14.96
CA VAL A 457 -44.12 6.93 13.94
C VAL A 457 -43.30 5.95 13.11
N ILE A 458 -43.54 5.93 11.81
CA ILE A 458 -42.83 5.07 10.86
C ILE A 458 -41.74 5.88 10.19
N VAL A 459 -40.49 5.52 10.48
CA VAL A 459 -39.29 6.19 9.97
C VAL A 459 -38.83 5.52 8.67
N ALA A 460 -38.20 6.29 7.78
CA ALA A 460 -37.66 5.75 6.53
C ALA A 460 -36.44 4.83 6.75
N GLU A 461 -35.67 5.10 7.81
CA GLU A 461 -34.47 4.37 8.19
C GLU A 461 -34.49 4.14 9.72
N GLY A 462 -34.32 2.89 10.14
CA GLY A 462 -34.34 2.48 11.55
C GLY A 462 -35.65 1.81 11.98
N ASP A 463 -35.83 1.68 13.29
CA ASP A 463 -37.01 1.08 13.89
C ASP A 463 -38.13 2.11 14.07
N ASN A 464 -39.38 1.64 13.96
CA ASN A 464 -40.55 2.46 14.23
C ASN A 464 -40.61 2.84 15.72
N LEU A 465 -41.13 4.03 16.00
CA LEU A 465 -41.18 4.58 17.36
C LEU A 465 -42.62 4.58 17.85
N GLN A 466 -42.80 4.43 19.16
CA GLN A 466 -44.12 4.52 19.79
C GLN A 466 -44.09 5.38 21.04
N ALA A 467 -45.21 6.07 21.29
CA ALA A 467 -45.49 6.73 22.56
C ALA A 467 -46.99 6.62 22.86
N SER A 468 -47.34 6.60 24.13
CA SER A 468 -48.74 6.54 24.57
C SER A 468 -49.07 7.64 25.57
N ALA A 469 -50.35 7.98 25.64
CA ALA A 469 -50.90 8.89 26.64
C ALA A 469 -52.28 8.38 27.06
N THR A 470 -52.53 8.40 28.36
CA THR A 470 -53.78 7.93 28.97
C THR A 470 -54.45 9.07 29.72
N ILE A 471 -55.77 9.19 29.62
CA ILE A 471 -56.56 10.15 30.37
C ILE A 471 -57.93 9.57 30.73
N GLU A 472 -58.42 9.89 31.92
CA GLU A 472 -59.77 9.58 32.35
C GLU A 472 -60.59 10.88 32.35
N ILE A 473 -61.81 10.83 31.79
CA ILE A 473 -62.73 11.97 31.76
C ILE A 473 -63.97 11.66 32.58
N ASN A 474 -64.27 12.54 33.52
CA ASN A 474 -65.40 12.47 34.45
C ASN A 474 -65.92 13.87 34.82
N CYS A 475 -66.49 14.60 33.85
CA CYS A 475 -67.03 15.93 34.12
C CYS A 475 -68.24 15.86 35.07
N LEU A 476 -68.37 16.87 35.95
CA LEU A 476 -69.44 16.92 36.94
C LEU A 476 -70.78 17.26 36.28
N GLU A 477 -71.79 16.43 36.56
CA GLU A 477 -73.17 16.70 36.19
C GLU A 477 -73.88 17.48 37.30
N LYS A 478 -74.73 18.43 36.91
CA LYS A 478 -75.66 19.05 37.86
C LYS A 478 -76.65 18.00 38.34
N SER A 479 -76.54 17.64 39.62
CA SER A 479 -77.58 16.87 40.30
C SER A 479 -78.93 17.55 40.02
N PRO A 480 -79.95 16.83 39.49
CA PRO A 480 -81.28 17.40 39.42
C PRO A 480 -81.64 17.82 40.85
N GLU A 481 -81.98 19.10 41.02
CA GLU A 481 -82.71 19.53 42.21
C GLU A 481 -83.92 18.60 42.27
N GLU A 482 -83.97 17.73 43.28
CA GLU A 482 -85.18 16.94 43.54
C GLU A 482 -86.35 17.93 43.53
N PRO A 483 -87.45 17.65 42.83
CA PRO A 483 -88.63 18.50 42.95
C PRO A 483 -88.99 18.51 44.43
N ILE A 484 -88.81 19.66 45.07
CA ILE A 484 -89.28 19.89 46.43
C ILE A 484 -90.77 19.53 46.38
N PRO A 485 -91.24 18.53 47.13
CA PRO A 485 -92.66 18.27 47.20
C PRO A 485 -93.32 19.56 47.72
N GLU A 486 -94.20 20.15 46.91
CA GLU A 486 -95.16 21.15 47.35
C GLU A 486 -96.10 20.49 48.35
N ASP A 487 -95.63 20.33 49.58
CA ASP A 487 -96.43 20.10 50.79
C ASP A 487 -95.49 20.16 52.01
N THR A 488 -94.98 21.34 52.31
CA THR A 488 -94.59 21.68 53.67
C THR A 488 -95.44 22.85 54.16
N PRO A 489 -96.25 22.68 55.23
CA PRO A 489 -96.86 23.82 55.90
C PRO A 489 -95.73 24.74 56.43
N PRO A 490 -95.96 26.05 56.53
CA PRO A 490 -94.91 27.01 56.84
C PRO A 490 -94.14 26.60 58.11
N GLU A 491 -92.82 26.55 58.03
CA GLU A 491 -91.94 26.36 59.19
C GLU A 491 -92.28 27.38 60.28
N THR A 492 -92.97 26.94 61.31
CA THR A 492 -93.13 27.71 62.54
C THR A 492 -92.23 27.13 63.61
N GLY A 493 -91.00 27.64 63.69
CA GLY A 493 -90.34 27.84 64.99
C GLY A 493 -89.11 26.98 65.30
N ILE A 494 -88.29 27.56 66.17
CA ILE A 494 -87.01 27.10 66.74
C ILE A 494 -87.03 25.72 67.44
N PHE A 495 -88.14 24.97 67.36
CA PHE A 495 -88.37 23.73 68.11
C PHE A 495 -88.38 22.46 67.26
N ASP A 496 -88.11 22.51 65.95
CA ASP A 496 -88.18 21.30 65.12
C ASP A 496 -86.86 20.56 64.86
N THR A 497 -85.72 21.15 65.22
CA THR A 497 -84.46 20.40 65.26
C THR A 497 -84.25 19.79 66.64
N THR A 498 -83.73 18.56 66.70
CA THR A 498 -83.37 17.89 67.98
C THR A 498 -82.43 18.77 68.82
N LEU A 499 -81.59 19.54 68.15
CA LEU A 499 -80.74 20.57 68.73
C LEU A 499 -81.54 21.77 69.26
N GLY A 500 -82.51 22.29 68.49
CA GLY A 500 -83.42 23.36 68.89
C GLY A 500 -84.35 23.00 70.06
N ARG A 501 -84.79 21.74 70.17
CA ARG A 501 -85.55 21.24 71.33
C ARG A 501 -84.72 21.23 72.61
N LEU A 502 -83.45 20.82 72.51
CA LEU A 502 -82.52 20.81 73.64
C LEU A 502 -82.18 22.24 74.10
N PHE A 503 -81.84 23.12 73.18
CA PHE A 503 -81.48 24.51 73.49
C PHE A 503 -82.69 25.36 73.90
N GLY A 504 -83.84 25.19 73.26
CA GLY A 504 -85.08 25.88 73.61
C GLY A 504 -85.60 25.48 75.00
N GLY A 505 -85.48 24.21 75.38
CA GLY A 505 -85.80 23.74 76.73
C GLY A 505 -84.91 24.35 77.81
N ILE A 506 -83.59 24.37 77.59
CA ILE A 506 -82.63 24.98 78.52
C ILE A 506 -82.87 26.49 78.62
N PHE A 507 -83.13 27.17 77.49
CA PHE A 507 -83.39 28.60 77.45
C PHE A 507 -84.68 29.00 78.20
N LEU A 508 -85.76 28.22 78.08
CA LEU A 508 -87.01 28.47 78.81
C LEU A 508 -86.87 28.27 80.32
N VAL A 509 -86.07 27.28 80.76
CA VAL A 509 -85.76 27.10 82.19
C VAL A 509 -84.96 28.28 82.72
N VAL A 510 -83.96 28.76 81.97
CA VAL A 510 -83.16 29.94 82.36
C VAL A 510 -84.02 31.20 82.42
N ILE A 511 -84.90 31.44 81.44
CA ILE A 511 -85.86 32.56 81.48
C ILE A 511 -86.82 32.43 82.66
N GLY A 512 -87.32 31.23 82.94
CA GLY A 512 -88.20 30.99 84.09
C GLY A 512 -87.54 31.32 85.43
N VAL A 513 -86.27 30.93 85.61
CA VAL A 513 -85.48 31.28 86.81
C VAL A 513 -85.21 32.79 86.89
N ILE A 514 -84.96 33.45 85.76
CA ILE A 514 -84.75 34.90 85.71
C ILE A 514 -86.05 35.66 86.02
N ILE A 515 -87.19 35.27 85.44
CA ILE A 515 -88.48 35.91 85.70
C ILE A 515 -88.93 35.67 87.15
N TYR A 516 -88.71 34.48 87.72
CA TYR A 516 -89.07 34.18 89.11
C TYR A 516 -88.22 34.95 90.14
N SER A 517 -87.02 35.39 89.76
CA SER A 517 -86.12 36.18 90.62
C SER A 517 -86.28 37.69 90.46
N LEU A 518 -87.15 38.17 89.56
CA LEU A 518 -87.40 39.60 89.37
C LEU A 518 -88.57 40.10 90.24
N PRO A 519 -88.41 41.21 91.00
CA PRO A 519 -89.49 41.80 91.78
C PRO A 519 -90.59 42.36 90.86
N SER A 520 -91.85 42.16 91.25
CA SER A 520 -93.10 42.26 90.48
C SER A 520 -93.51 43.65 89.96
N GLY A 521 -92.57 44.60 89.86
CA GLY A 521 -92.82 45.99 89.44
C GLY A 521 -92.45 46.36 87.99
N ILE A 522 -91.83 45.47 87.20
CA ILE A 522 -91.21 45.83 85.90
C ILE A 522 -92.14 45.68 84.67
N PHE A 523 -93.31 45.02 84.78
CA PHE A 523 -94.15 44.71 83.61
C PHE A 523 -95.30 45.68 83.30
N VAL A 524 -95.27 46.92 83.80
CA VAL A 524 -96.29 47.94 83.44
C VAL A 524 -95.79 48.81 82.29
N ILE A 525 -96.11 48.43 81.05
CA ILE A 525 -95.86 49.23 79.85
C ILE A 525 -97.08 50.11 79.56
N LYS A 526 -96.94 51.43 79.66
CA LYS A 526 -97.96 52.42 79.23
C LYS A 526 -97.86 52.64 77.70
N PRO A 527 -98.96 52.57 76.93
CA PRO A 527 -98.90 52.71 75.47
C PRO A 527 -98.69 54.18 75.04
N LYS A 528 -97.64 54.43 74.25
CA LYS A 528 -97.48 55.64 73.44
C LYS A 528 -98.17 55.42 72.07
N PRO A 529 -98.94 56.39 71.55
CA PRO A 529 -99.61 56.25 70.26
C PRO A 529 -98.62 56.34 69.09
N ILE A 530 -98.67 55.34 68.21
CA ILE A 530 -97.88 55.25 66.98
C ILE A 530 -98.65 55.93 65.84
N ASN A 531 -97.98 56.86 65.15
CA ASN A 531 -98.50 57.65 64.03
C ASN A 531 -98.29 56.89 62.71
N TYR A 532 -99.39 56.44 62.06
CA TYR A 532 -99.34 55.67 60.81
C TYR A 532 -99.50 56.58 59.58
N LYS A 533 -98.37 56.91 58.94
CA LYS A 533 -98.24 57.73 57.71
C LYS A 533 -98.96 57.19 56.44
N TYR A 534 -99.59 56.02 56.52
CA TYR A 534 -100.30 55.39 55.40
C TYR A 534 -101.83 55.64 55.41
N ARG A 535 -102.40 56.12 56.53
CA ARG A 535 -103.84 56.43 56.62
C ARG A 535 -104.20 57.75 55.92
N ASP A 536 -103.33 58.76 56.01
CA ASP A 536 -103.53 60.07 55.36
C ASP A 536 -103.52 60.01 53.81
N LYS A 537 -102.77 59.06 53.21
CA LYS A 537 -102.75 58.87 51.75
C LYS A 537 -103.99 58.15 51.22
N PHE A 538 -104.67 57.36 52.05
CA PHE A 538 -105.90 56.66 51.68
C PHE A 538 -107.11 57.58 51.79
N GLU A 539 -107.17 58.40 52.85
CA GLU A 539 -108.24 59.40 53.05
C GLU A 539 -108.19 60.56 52.03
N LYS A 540 -107.01 60.89 51.50
CA LYS A 540 -106.88 61.90 50.41
C LYS A 540 -107.34 61.38 49.05
N LYS A 541 -107.28 60.07 48.79
CA LYS A 541 -107.80 59.46 47.55
C LYS A 541 -109.30 59.18 47.57
N MET A 542 -109.93 59.13 48.74
CA MET A 542 -111.37 58.92 48.90
C MET A 542 -112.19 60.24 48.88
N LYS A 543 -111.54 61.41 48.83
CA LYS A 543 -112.21 62.73 48.75
C LYS A 543 -112.17 63.39 47.36
N GLU A 544 -111.60 62.73 46.35
CA GLU A 544 -111.61 63.17 44.95
C GLU A 544 -112.48 62.25 44.06
N LYS A 545 -113.56 61.68 44.61
CA LYS A 545 -114.60 61.01 43.84
C LYS A 545 -116.00 61.35 44.35
#